data_AF-A0AAV6TR47-F1
#
_entry.id   AF-A0AAV6TR47-F1
#
_cell.length_a   1.000
_cell.length_b   1.000
_cell.length_c   1.000
_cell.angle_alpha   90.00
_cell.angle_beta   90.00
_cell.angle_gamma   90.00
#
_symmetry.space_group_name_H-M   'P 1'
#
loop_
_entity.id
_entity.type
_entity.pdbx_description
1 polymer ?
#
loop_
_entity_poly.entity_id
_entity_poly.type
_entity_poly.pdbx_seq_one_letter_code
_entity_poly.pdbx_strand_id
1 'polypeptide(L)'
;MKAALKAYDTEEWSDALPTLLLGFRAAFKEDLQATPAEMVYGRALRLPGEFFDPTPADESPKELVENLKTYFNSLRPVSYIQPWEKSNFRAPSSERLHPRLCSTRWS
;
A
#
# COMPACT_ATOMS: atom_id res chain seq x y z
N MET A 1 -6.91 0.59 28.29
CA MET A 1 -5.55 0.38 27.77
C MET A 1 -4.90 -0.91 28.28
N LYS A 2 -4.70 -1.09 29.59
CA LYS A 2 -4.05 -2.30 30.15
C LYS A 2 -4.74 -3.61 29.72
N ALA A 3 -6.06 -3.62 29.60
CA ALA A 3 -6.82 -4.79 29.14
C ALA A 3 -6.56 -5.13 27.66
N ALA A 4 -6.44 -4.12 26.80
CA ALA A 4 -6.21 -4.32 25.38
C ALA A 4 -4.79 -4.84 25.10
N LEU A 5 -3.79 -4.34 25.83
CA LEU A 5 -2.43 -4.88 25.77
C LEU A 5 -2.35 -6.30 26.31
N LYS A 6 -3.09 -6.62 27.38
CA LYS A 6 -3.19 -7.99 27.90
C LYS A 6 -3.89 -8.97 26.95
N ALA A 7 -4.74 -8.48 26.04
CA ALA A 7 -5.39 -9.32 25.03
C ALA A 7 -4.40 -9.75 23.94
N TYR A 8 -3.33 -8.99 23.73
CA TYR A 8 -2.19 -9.36 22.91
C TYR A 8 -1.08 -9.92 23.83
N ASP A 9 -1.26 -11.17 24.26
CA ASP A 9 -0.35 -11.91 25.17
C ASP A 9 0.95 -12.39 24.48
N THR A 10 1.21 -11.92 23.25
CA THR A 10 2.37 -12.31 22.42
C THR A 10 3.45 -11.23 22.39
N GLU A 11 4.69 -11.62 22.10
CA GLU A 11 5.86 -10.72 22.04
C GLU A 11 5.74 -9.60 20.98
N GLU A 12 4.78 -9.70 20.05
CA GLU A 12 4.52 -8.76 18.94
C GLU A 12 3.42 -7.72 19.26
N TRP A 13 3.22 -7.36 20.52
CA TRP A 13 2.28 -6.30 20.91
C TRP A 13 2.57 -4.95 20.20
N SER A 14 3.82 -4.73 19.76
CA SER A 14 4.22 -3.58 18.94
C SER A 14 3.46 -3.49 17.63
N ASP A 15 3.10 -4.62 17.04
CA ASP A 15 2.48 -4.69 15.72
C ASP A 15 0.97 -4.42 15.83
N ALA A 16 0.38 -4.74 16.97
CA ALA A 16 -0.99 -4.37 17.33
C ALA A 16 -1.12 -2.93 17.83
N LEU A 17 -0.02 -2.28 18.23
CA LEU A 17 -0.03 -0.96 18.84
C LEU A 17 -0.66 0.12 17.94
N PRO A 18 -0.37 0.21 16.63
CA PRO A 18 -1.02 1.18 15.75
C PRO A 18 -2.54 1.02 15.73
N THR A 19 -3.03 -0.23 15.70
CA THR A 19 -4.46 -0.57 15.71
C THR A 19 -5.12 -0.21 17.04
N LEU A 20 -4.47 -0.48 18.16
CA LEU A 20 -4.96 -0.10 19.48
C LEU A 20 -5.06 1.42 19.64
N LEU A 21 -4.01 2.15 19.26
CA LEU A 21 -4.00 3.61 19.29
C LEU A 21 -5.05 4.22 18.37
N LEU A 22 -5.27 3.62 17.20
CA LEU A 22 -6.34 3.99 16.30
C LEU A 22 -7.72 3.85 16.96
N GLY A 23 -7.98 2.70 17.59
CA GLY A 23 -9.21 2.45 18.35
C GLY A 23 -9.41 3.47 19.47
N PHE A 24 -8.36 3.83 20.21
CA PHE A 24 -8.47 4.87 21.25
C PHE A 24 -8.78 6.26 20.69
N ARG A 25 -8.28 6.60 19.50
CA ARG A 25 -8.56 7.89 18.84
C ARG A 25 -9.97 7.96 18.27
N ALA A 26 -10.50 6.83 17.82
CA ALA A 26 -11.85 6.70 17.28
C ALA A 26 -12.91 6.39 18.35
N ALA A 27 -12.51 6.04 19.58
CA ALA A 27 -13.44 5.73 20.65
C ALA A 27 -14.25 6.97 21.05
N PHE A 28 -15.56 6.87 20.98
CA PHE A 28 -16.48 7.92 21.42
C PHE A 28 -16.39 8.07 22.94
N LYS A 29 -16.24 9.32 23.40
CA LYS A 29 -16.19 9.63 24.82
C LYS A 29 -17.42 10.44 25.21
N GLU A 30 -18.30 9.83 26.01
CA GLU A 30 -19.58 10.43 26.41
C GLU A 30 -19.40 11.77 27.15
N ASP A 31 -18.36 11.91 27.98
CA ASP A 31 -18.06 13.15 28.71
C ASP A 31 -17.84 14.36 27.79
N LEU A 32 -17.28 14.11 26.60
CA LEU A 32 -16.91 15.14 25.63
C LEU A 32 -17.90 15.20 24.46
N GLN A 33 -18.88 14.29 24.42
CA GLN A 33 -19.82 14.09 23.30
C GLN A 33 -19.12 14.00 21.93
N ALA A 34 -17.86 13.55 21.91
CA ALA A 34 -17.01 13.55 20.74
C ALA A 34 -15.91 12.49 20.85
N THR A 35 -15.35 12.08 19.73
CA THR A 35 -14.12 11.27 19.67
C THR A 35 -12.88 12.15 19.82
N PRO A 36 -11.78 11.65 20.41
CA PRO A 36 -10.51 12.39 20.46
C PRO A 36 -10.01 12.83 19.08
N ALA A 37 -10.24 12.03 18.04
CA ALA A 37 -9.90 12.40 16.67
C ALA A 37 -10.76 13.57 16.15
N GLU A 38 -12.06 13.60 16.45
CA GLU A 38 -12.93 14.74 16.09
C GLU A 38 -12.48 16.03 16.76
N MET A 39 -12.05 15.97 18.01
CA MET A 39 -11.59 17.17 18.72
C MET A 39 -10.30 17.75 18.14
N VAL A 40 -9.39 16.88 17.68
CA VAL A 40 -8.08 17.31 17.16
C VAL A 40 -8.14 17.67 15.68
N TYR A 41 -8.89 16.90 14.89
CA TYR A 41 -8.93 17.02 13.43
C TYR A 41 -10.23 17.65 12.91
N GLY A 42 -11.19 17.95 13.78
CA GLY A 42 -12.50 18.51 13.42
C GLY A 42 -13.45 17.54 12.71
N ARG A 43 -13.07 16.26 12.59
CA ARG A 43 -13.86 15.23 11.90
C ARG A 43 -13.59 13.83 12.46
N ALA A 44 -14.58 12.94 12.30
CA ALA A 44 -14.43 11.53 12.59
C ALA A 44 -13.32 10.91 11.72
N LEU A 45 -12.57 9.99 12.31
CA LEU A 45 -11.48 9.32 11.62
C LEU A 45 -12.05 8.15 10.82
N ARG A 46 -11.89 8.19 9.49
CA ARG A 46 -12.32 7.11 8.60
C ARG A 46 -11.45 5.88 8.87
N LEU A 47 -12.05 4.79 9.34
CA LEU A 47 -11.33 3.56 9.66
C LEU A 47 -10.94 2.81 8.39
N PRO A 48 -9.86 1.99 8.38
CA PRO A 48 -9.44 1.21 7.21
C PRO A 48 -10.56 0.41 6.52
N GLY A 49 -11.55 -0.07 7.29
CA GLY A 49 -12.72 -0.78 6.75
C GLY A 49 -13.78 0.12 6.10
N GLU A 50 -13.75 1.42 6.36
CA GLU A 50 -14.68 2.42 5.79
C GLU A 50 -14.11 3.08 4.53
N PHE A 51 -12.85 2.82 4.16
CA PHE A 51 -12.24 3.36 2.95
C PHE A 51 -12.84 2.75 1.68
N PHE A 52 -13.26 1.51 1.76
CA PHE A 52 -13.87 0.79 0.65
C PHE A 52 -15.38 0.91 0.78
N ASP A 53 -16.03 1.29 -0.31
CA ASP A 53 -17.48 1.18 -0.39
C ASP A 53 -17.86 -0.31 -0.34
N PRO A 54 -18.96 -0.67 0.33
CA PRO A 54 -19.40 -2.06 0.37
C PRO A 54 -19.64 -2.54 -1.07
N THR A 55 -18.96 -3.61 -1.46
CA THR A 55 -19.28 -4.31 -2.70
C THR A 55 -20.73 -4.78 -2.60
N PRO A 56 -21.58 -4.53 -3.61
CA PRO A 56 -22.95 -5.03 -3.60
C PRO A 56 -22.93 -6.54 -3.39
N ALA A 57 -23.80 -7.04 -2.49
CA ALA A 57 -23.78 -8.42 -2.02
C ALA A 57 -23.94 -9.48 -3.13
N ASP A 58 -24.41 -9.06 -4.29
CA ASP A 58 -24.67 -9.91 -5.45
C ASP A 58 -23.46 -10.08 -6.37
N GLU A 59 -22.37 -9.33 -6.20
CA GLU A 59 -21.19 -9.44 -7.06
C GLU A 59 -20.23 -10.53 -6.58
N SER A 60 -20.12 -11.60 -7.36
CA SER A 60 -19.15 -12.64 -7.07
C SER A 60 -17.71 -12.11 -7.22
N PRO A 61 -16.77 -12.48 -6.33
CA PRO A 61 -15.39 -11.97 -6.39
C PRO A 61 -14.69 -12.32 -7.72
N LYS A 62 -15.13 -13.40 -8.39
CA LYS A 62 -14.62 -13.78 -9.71
C LYS A 62 -15.05 -12.81 -10.80
N GLU A 63 -16.31 -12.40 -10.77
CA GLU A 63 -16.88 -11.46 -11.75
C GLU A 63 -16.25 -10.07 -11.63
N LEU A 64 -16.03 -9.58 -10.40
CA LEU A 64 -15.28 -8.35 -10.15
C LEU A 64 -13.89 -8.42 -10.79
N VAL A 65 -13.15 -9.51 -10.55
CA VAL A 65 -11.79 -9.68 -11.09
C VAL A 65 -11.80 -9.76 -12.62
N GLU A 66 -12.76 -10.44 -13.24
CA GLU A 66 -12.89 -10.50 -14.70
C GLU A 66 -13.25 -9.13 -15.30
N ASN A 67 -14.14 -8.37 -14.64
CA ASN A 67 -14.48 -7.01 -15.03
C ASN A 67 -13.27 -6.07 -14.94
N LEU A 68 -12.50 -6.15 -13.86
CA LEU A 68 -11.25 -5.38 -13.71
C LEU A 68 -10.24 -5.73 -14.79
N LYS A 69 -9.99 -7.01 -15.05
CA LYS A 69 -9.07 -7.44 -16.12
C LYS A 69 -9.52 -6.90 -17.48
N THR A 70 -10.81 -7.00 -17.79
CA THR A 70 -11.38 -6.49 -19.05
C THR A 70 -11.19 -4.98 -19.16
N TYR A 71 -11.46 -4.24 -18.08
CA TYR A 71 -11.26 -2.80 -18.03
C TYR A 71 -9.79 -2.42 -18.23
N PHE A 72 -8.87 -3.01 -17.47
CA PHE A 72 -7.43 -2.73 -17.60
C PHE A 72 -6.88 -3.10 -18.97
N ASN A 73 -7.36 -4.19 -19.59
CA ASN A 73 -6.98 -4.55 -20.95
C ASN A 73 -7.50 -3.55 -22.00
N SER A 74 -8.61 -2.86 -21.72
CA SER A 74 -9.14 -1.81 -22.59
C SER A 74 -8.35 -0.49 -22.49
N LEU A 75 -7.60 -0.30 -21.40
CA LEU A 75 -6.77 0.89 -21.22
C LEU A 75 -5.55 0.81 -22.15
N ARG A 76 -5.37 1.82 -22.99
CA ARG A 76 -4.14 1.98 -23.77
C ARG A 76 -3.04 2.54 -22.88
N PRO A 77 -1.84 1.93 -22.86
CA PRO A 77 -0.70 2.51 -22.16
C PRO A 77 -0.43 3.92 -22.73
N VAL A 78 -0.52 4.93 -21.88
CA VAL A 78 -0.02 6.25 -22.24
C VAL A 78 1.49 6.16 -22.22
N SER A 79 2.15 6.47 -23.34
CA SER A 79 3.61 6.49 -23.39
C SER A 79 4.13 7.56 -22.43
N TYR A 80 4.67 7.13 -21.30
CA TYR A 80 5.42 8.01 -20.41
C TYR A 80 6.77 8.30 -21.07
N ILE A 81 6.98 9.54 -21.52
CA ILE A 81 8.30 9.99 -21.94
C ILE A 81 9.11 10.19 -20.67
N GLN A 82 10.10 9.31 -20.40
CA GLN A 82 11.05 9.52 -19.31
C GLN A 82 11.88 10.77 -19.64
N PRO A 83 11.83 11.85 -18.82
CA PRO A 83 12.53 13.09 -19.16
C PRO A 83 14.05 12.96 -19.29
N TRP A 84 14.67 11.93 -18.68
CA TRP A 84 16.13 11.79 -18.62
C TRP A 84 16.76 10.97 -19.75
N GLU A 85 15.96 10.29 -20.58
CA GLU A 85 16.46 9.36 -21.61
C GLU A 85 16.81 10.04 -22.95
N LYS A 86 16.68 11.37 -23.06
CA LYS A 86 17.20 12.16 -24.19
C LYS A 86 18.61 12.70 -23.98
N SER A 87 19.27 12.34 -22.88
CA SER A 87 20.68 12.66 -22.70
C SER A 87 21.53 11.54 -23.31
N ASN A 88 22.27 11.91 -24.36
CA ASN A 88 23.16 11.05 -25.13
C ASN A 88 24.13 10.26 -24.22
N PHE A 89 23.73 9.06 -23.78
CA PHE A 89 24.64 8.15 -23.10
C PHE A 89 25.55 7.54 -24.17
N ARG A 90 26.65 8.25 -24.45
CA ARG A 90 27.75 7.72 -25.24
C ARG A 90 28.42 6.65 -24.38
N ALA A 91 28.18 5.39 -24.69
CA ALA A 91 28.93 4.28 -24.11
C ALA A 91 30.45 4.58 -24.28
N PRO A 92 31.28 4.43 -23.23
CA PRO A 92 32.72 4.65 -23.36
C PRO A 92 33.25 3.71 -24.43
N SER A 93 33.94 4.28 -25.43
CA SER A 93 34.57 3.58 -26.53
C SER A 93 35.41 2.41 -26.01
N SER A 94 35.05 1.20 -26.41
CA SER A 94 35.81 -0.01 -26.13
C SER A 94 37.07 -0.05 -26.99
N GLU A 95 38.15 0.58 -26.51
CA GLU A 95 39.49 0.28 -27.03
C GLU A 95 40.02 -1.02 -26.42
N ARG A 96 39.60 -2.09 -27.11
CA ARG A 96 40.33 -3.34 -27.38
C ARG A 96 41.61 -3.57 -26.59
N LEU A 97 41.56 -4.50 -25.64
CA LEU A 97 42.42 -5.69 -25.67
C LEU A 97 41.59 -6.94 -25.36
N HIS A 98 41.77 -7.92 -26.23
CA HIS A 98 40.96 -9.13 -26.44
C HIS A 98 41.55 -10.31 -25.62
N PRO A 99 41.05 -11.52 -25.88
CA PRO A 99 40.13 -12.28 -25.05
C PRO A 99 40.87 -13.17 -24.05
N ARG A 100 40.22 -13.65 -22.99
CA ARG A 100 40.22 -15.06 -22.55
C ARG A 100 39.56 -15.13 -21.18
N LEU A 101 38.57 -16.02 -21.10
CA LEU A 101 38.03 -16.63 -19.89
C LEU A 101 37.08 -15.77 -19.06
N CYS A 102 35.83 -15.70 -19.51
CA CYS A 102 34.67 -15.89 -18.61
C CYS A 102 33.57 -16.55 -19.43
N SER A 103 33.84 -17.80 -19.84
CA SER A 103 32.80 -18.73 -20.26
C SER A 103 32.24 -19.40 -19.02
N THR A 104 30.90 -19.36 -18.89
CA THR A 104 30.07 -20.09 -17.92
C THR A 104 30.22 -19.61 -16.47
N ARG A 105 29.18 -19.51 -15.65
CA ARG A 105 27.98 -20.34 -15.56
C ARG A 105 27.03 -19.61 -14.61
N TRP A 106 25.86 -19.21 -15.09
CA TRP A 106 24.73 -18.97 -14.20
C TRP A 106 24.16 -20.34 -13.84
N SER A 107 24.20 -20.68 -12.56
CA SER A 107 23.35 -21.68 -11.92
C SER A 107 22.95 -21.14 -10.57
#